data_AF-A0A5K1BTV7-F1
#
_entry.id   AF-A0A5K1BTV7-F1
#
_cell.length_a   1.000
_cell.length_b   1.000
_cell.length_c   1.000
_cell.angle_alpha   90.00
_cell.angle_beta   90.00
_cell.angle_gamma   90.00
#
_symmetry.space_group_name_H-M   'P 1'
#
loop_
_entity.id
_entity.type
_entity.pdbx_description
1 polymer ?
#
loop_
_entity_poly.entity_id
_entity_poly.type
_entity_poly.pdbx_seq_one_letter_code
_entity_poly.pdbx_strand_id
1 'polypeptide(L)'
;YENLILVAGGIGISPFIAILRDILHRATEKRTCLPKNILLVWSVKKSKELSLLSTVDVTCICSSFPITLNLEVQTYVTQESEPPM
;
A
#
# COMPACT_ATOMS: atom_id res chain seq x y z
N TYR A 1 -14.50 7.05 -4.79
CA TYR A 1 -14.71 5.70 -5.34
C TYR A 1 -14.78 4.70 -4.21
N GLU A 2 -15.61 3.67 -4.33
CA GLU A 2 -15.70 2.62 -3.30
C GLU A 2 -14.51 1.66 -3.34
N ASN A 3 -14.01 1.38 -4.55
CA ASN A 3 -12.82 0.56 -4.80
C ASN A 3 -11.70 1.44 -5.37
N LEU A 4 -10.49 1.30 -4.86
CA LEU A 4 -9.29 2.04 -5.26
C LEU A 4 -8.17 1.06 -5.59
N ILE A 5 -7.61 1.15 -6.80
CA ILE A 5 -6.43 0.35 -7.21
C ILE A 5 -5.25 1.31 -7.39
N LEU A 6 -4.17 1.05 -6.65
CA LEU A 6 -2.92 1.81 -6.68
C LEU A 6 -1.85 0.93 -7.31
N VAL A 7 -1.22 1.38 -8.40
CA VAL A 7 -0.20 0.59 -9.12
C VAL A 7 1.12 1.36 -9.14
N ALA A 8 2.15 0.81 -8.49
CA ALA A 8 3.48 1.39 -8.39
C ALA A 8 4.59 0.47 -8.91
N GLY A 9 5.69 1.10 -9.33
CA GLY A 9 6.96 0.43 -9.64
C GLY A 9 8.13 1.10 -8.94
N GLY A 10 9.01 0.31 -8.31
CA GLY A 10 10.19 0.78 -7.59
C GLY A 10 9.83 1.84 -6.55
N ILE A 11 10.57 2.96 -6.55
CA ILE A 11 10.33 4.11 -5.66
C ILE A 11 9.00 4.84 -5.92
N GLY A 12 8.31 4.54 -7.03
CA GLY A 12 6.97 5.07 -7.33
C GLY A 12 5.91 4.69 -6.30
N ILE A 13 6.23 3.85 -5.32
CA ILE A 13 5.41 3.54 -4.15
C ILE A 13 5.25 4.72 -3.18
N SER A 14 6.23 5.61 -3.10
CA SER A 14 6.26 6.72 -2.14
C SER A 14 5.01 7.62 -2.13
N PRO A 15 4.48 8.11 -3.28
CA PRO A 15 3.24 8.88 -3.27
C PRO A 15 2.04 8.09 -2.76
N PHE A 16 1.97 6.77 -3.03
CA PHE A 16 0.87 5.95 -2.53
C PHE A 16 0.95 5.71 -1.02
N ILE A 17 2.14 5.66 -0.43
CA ILE A 17 2.26 5.64 1.04
C ILE A 17 1.69 6.92 1.66
N ALA A 18 1.97 8.09 1.06
CA ALA A 18 1.41 9.36 1.54
C ALA A 18 -0.14 9.38 1.40
N ILE A 19 -0.66 8.91 0.26
CA ILE A 19 -2.11 8.79 0.03
C ILE A 19 -2.76 7.82 1.03
N LEU A 20 -2.16 6.65 1.28
CA LEU A 20 -2.66 5.69 2.25
C LEU A 20 -2.70 6.29 3.67
N ARG A 21 -1.66 7.03 4.08
CA ARG A 21 -1.64 7.74 5.36
C ARG A 21 -2.77 8.78 5.48
N ASP A 22 -3.01 9.57 4.44
CA ASP A 22 -4.10 10.55 4.40
C ASP A 22 -5.48 9.86 4.46
N ILE A 23 -5.67 8.76 3.73
CA ILE A 23 -6.91 7.98 3.77
C ILE A 23 -7.16 7.40 5.17
N LEU A 24 -6.15 6.77 5.77
CA LEU A 24 -6.24 6.21 7.13
C LEU A 24 -6.53 7.30 8.16
N HIS A 25 -5.87 8.46 8.04
CA HIS A 25 -6.12 9.61 8.91
C HIS A 25 -7.57 10.12 8.78
N ARG A 26 -8.10 10.24 7.56
CA ARG A 26 -9.50 10.63 7.36
C ARG A 26 -10.50 9.57 7.85
N ALA A 27 -10.11 8.29 7.82
CA ALA A 27 -10.90 7.19 8.38
C ALA A 27 -11.03 7.30 9.90
N THR A 28 -9.96 7.69 10.61
CA THR A 28 -10.05 7.94 12.06
C THR A 28 -10.91 9.16 12.40
N GLU A 29 -10.94 10.17 11.52
CA GLU A 29 -11.85 11.33 11.62
C GLU A 29 -13.32 11.02 11.31
N LYS A 30 -13.68 9.76 10.98
CA LYS A 30 -15.04 9.35 10.56
C LYS A 30 -15.59 10.17 9.38
N ARG A 31 -14.70 10.61 8.48
CA ARG A 31 -15.12 11.35 7.28
C ARG A 31 -15.96 10.47 6.37
N THR A 32 -16.93 11.09 5.70
CA THR A 32 -17.73 10.42 4.66
C THR A 32 -16.93 10.30 3.36
N CYS A 33 -17.37 9.42 2.46
CA CYS A 33 -16.82 9.24 1.10
C CYS A 33 -15.40 8.63 1.00
N LEU A 34 -14.99 7.83 1.98
CA LEU A 34 -13.73 7.06 1.93
C LEU A 34 -13.87 5.81 1.05
N PRO A 35 -12.78 5.36 0.40
CA PRO A 35 -12.76 4.04 -0.24
C PRO A 35 -12.93 2.94 0.81
N LYS A 36 -13.68 1.90 0.46
CA LYS A 36 -13.86 0.71 1.31
C LYS A 36 -12.87 -0.38 0.98
N ASN A 37 -12.46 -0.50 -0.28
CA ASN A 37 -11.51 -1.51 -0.72
C ASN A 37 -10.35 -0.83 -1.44
N ILE A 38 -9.13 -1.09 -0.98
CA ILE A 38 -7.90 -0.58 -1.58
C ILE A 38 -7.02 -1.77 -1.95
N LEU A 39 -6.65 -1.86 -3.22
CA LEU A 39 -5.65 -2.80 -3.71
C LEU A 39 -4.39 -2.03 -4.09
N LEU A 40 -3.27 -2.31 -3.44
CA LEU A 40 -1.96 -1.79 -3.80
C LEU A 40 -1.17 -2.87 -4.54
N VAL A 41 -0.95 -2.68 -5.84
CA VAL A 41 -0.05 -3.48 -6.67
C VAL A 41 1.30 -2.79 -6.74
N TRP A 42 2.36 -3.45 -6.27
CA TRP A 42 3.70 -2.89 -6.27
C TRP A 42 4.71 -3.81 -6.93
N SER A 43 5.40 -3.30 -7.94
CA SER A 43 6.47 -4.03 -8.64
C SER A 43 7.85 -3.53 -8.20
N VAL A 44 8.76 -4.46 -7.92
CA VAL A 44 10.17 -4.18 -7.59
C VAL A 44 11.07 -5.13 -8.38
N LYS A 45 12.32 -4.73 -8.65
CA LYS A 45 13.24 -5.62 -9.37
C LYS A 45 13.74 -6.73 -8.46
N LYS A 46 14.07 -6.40 -7.21
CA LYS A 46 14.65 -7.31 -6.23
C LYS A 46 13.85 -7.29 -4.92
N SER A 47 13.74 -8.43 -4.26
CA SER A 47 13.10 -8.61 -2.96
C SER A 47 13.65 -7.67 -1.87
N LYS A 48 14.94 -7.32 -1.92
CA LYS A 48 15.57 -6.37 -0.98
C LYS A 48 14.90 -4.98 -0.97
N GLU A 49 14.30 -4.57 -2.08
CA GLU A 49 13.59 -3.30 -2.20
C GLU A 49 12.28 -3.30 -1.39
N LEU A 50 11.74 -4.47 -1.06
CA LEU A 50 10.53 -4.61 -0.23
C LEU A 50 10.72 -4.08 1.21
N SER A 51 11.97 -3.90 1.66
CA SER A 51 12.28 -3.23 2.93
C SER A 51 11.69 -1.82 3.04
N LEU A 52 11.38 -1.16 1.92
CA LEU A 52 10.66 0.13 1.92
C LEU A 52 9.24 0.03 2.49
N LEU A 53 8.60 -1.16 2.46
CA LEU A 53 7.30 -1.37 3.11
C LEU A 53 7.40 -1.37 4.63
N SER A 54 8.54 -1.72 5.23
CA SER A 54 8.68 -1.69 6.69
C SER A 54 8.75 -0.26 7.24
N THR A 55 8.93 0.74 6.38
CA THR A 55 8.80 2.16 6.74
C THR A 55 7.32 2.59 6.83
N VAL A 56 6.41 1.78 6.30
CA VAL A 56 4.96 1.91 6.52
C VAL A 56 4.69 1.22 7.83
N ASP A 57 4.65 1.99 8.91
CA ASP A 57 4.39 1.47 10.24
C ASP A 57 3.03 0.76 10.26
N VAL A 58 3.07 -0.58 10.30
CA VAL A 58 1.90 -1.46 10.34
C VAL A 58 1.05 -1.16 11.59
N THR A 59 1.62 -0.52 12.61
CA THR A 59 0.88 -0.08 13.80
C THR A 59 -0.10 1.06 13.51
N CYS A 60 0.13 1.91 12.49
CA CYS A 60 -0.86 2.88 12.02
C CYS A 60 -2.09 2.22 11.38
N ILE A 61 -1.98 0.96 10.95
CA ILE A 61 -3.07 0.20 10.33
C ILE A 61 -3.88 -0.55 11.40
N CYS A 62 -3.31 -0.83 12.58
CA CYS A 62 -3.86 -1.84 13.48
C CYS A 62 -4.25 -1.37 14.90
N SER A 63 -4.05 -0.12 15.30
CA SER A 63 -4.46 0.33 16.64
C SER A 63 -5.88 0.92 16.68
N SER A 64 -6.84 0.07 17.06
CA SER A 64 -8.00 0.42 17.92
C SER A 64 -9.30 0.96 17.32
N PHE A 65 -9.61 0.76 16.04
CA PHE A 65 -10.97 1.00 15.53
C PHE A 65 -11.40 -0.07 14.52
N PRO A 66 -12.72 -0.38 14.42
CA PRO A 66 -13.24 -1.17 13.31
C PRO A 66 -13.20 -0.29 12.06
N ILE A 67 -12.02 -0.13 11.46
CA ILE A 67 -11.85 0.59 10.22
C ILE A 67 -12.50 -0.27 9.14
N THR A 68 -13.58 0.23 8.57
CA THR A 68 -14.40 -0.36 7.49
C THR A 68 -13.68 -0.39 6.13
N LEU A 69 -12.35 -0.41 6.15
CA LEU A 69 -11.46 -0.27 5.00
C LEU A 69 -10.59 -1.52 4.87
N ASN A 70 -10.76 -2.22 3.76
CA ASN A 70 -9.98 -3.39 3.37
C ASN A 70 -8.78 -2.93 2.55
N LEU A 71 -7.57 -3.12 3.08
CA LEU A 71 -6.32 -2.86 2.36
C LEU A 71 -5.66 -4.18 1.99
N GLU A 72 -5.52 -4.44 0.69
CA GLU A 72 -4.78 -5.56 0.13
C GLU A 72 -3.50 -5.05 -0.53
N VAL A 73 -2.38 -5.74 -0.30
CA VAL A 73 -1.08 -5.40 -0.90
C VAL A 73 -0.56 -6.61 -1.66
N GLN A 74 -0.36 -6.45 -2.97
CA GLN A 74 0.22 -7.45 -3.86
C GLN A 74 1.58 -6.95 -4.34
N THR A 75 2.63 -7.68 -4.01
CA THR A 75 4.01 -7.36 -4.39
C THR A 75 4.51 -8.31 -5.46
N TYR A 76 5.15 -7.75 -6.48
CA TYR A 76 5.68 -8.48 -7.63
C TYR A 76 7.17 -8.22 -7.78
N VAL A 77 7.97 -9.27 -7.62
CA VAL A 77 9.41 -9.20 -7.87
C VAL A 77 9.68 -9.58 -9.32
N THR A 78 10.16 -8.64 -10.12
CA THR A 78 10.23 -8.79 -11.58
C THR A 78 11.58 -9.27 -12.09
N GLN A 79 12.62 -9.27 -11.26
CA GLN A 79 13.98 -9.60 -11.69
C GLN A 79 14.83 -10.19 -10.55
N GLU A 80 14.28 -11.12 -9.75
CA GLU A 80 15.01 -11.68 -8.60
C GLU A 80 16.28 -12.41 -9.01
N SER A 81 16.16 -13.28 -10.01
CA SER A 81 17.27 -13.97 -10.65
C SER A 81 17.79 -13.18 -11.84
N GLU A 82 19.00 -13.51 -12.29
CA GLU A 82 19.48 -13.05 -13.58
C GLU A 82 18.59 -13.62 -14.71
N PRO A 83 18.46 -12.90 -15.84
CA PRO A 83 17.75 -13.44 -16.99
C PRO A 83 18.41 -14.76 -17.42
N PRO A 84 17.64 -15.79 -17.82
CA PRO A 84 18.23 -16.95 -18.47
C PRO A 84 19.02 -16.50 -19.69
N MET A 85 20.26 -16.98 -19.82
CA MET A 85 21.13 -16.74 -20.98
C MET A 85 20.55 -17.36 -22.25
#